data_AF-A0A6A6X3L4-F1
#
_entry.id   AF-A0A6A6X3L4-F1
#
_cell.length_a   1.000
_cell.length_b   1.000
_cell.length_c   1.000
_cell.angle_alpha   90.00
_cell.angle_beta   90.00
_cell.angle_gamma   90.00
#
_symmetry.space_group_name_H-M   'P 1'
#
loop_
_entity.id
_entity.type
_entity.pdbx_description
1 polymer ?
#
loop_
_entity_poly.entity_id
_entity_poly.type
_entity_poly.pdbx_seq_one_letter_code
_entity_poly.pdbx_strand_id
1 'polypeptide(L)'
;MVLLRDQVSTLQKANKTANKRKARKRRRIQKQGVLTQEAGEAIVAQQNAKQQVEQERRQDGAQSGVSRQALARCTRCREPGHNLRTCKKDAVDSH
;
A
#
# COMPACT_ATOMS: atom_id res chain seq x y z
N MET A 1 47.61 37.28 -21.56
CA MET A 1 46.31 37.50 -22.24
C MET A 1 45.61 36.23 -22.76
N VAL A 2 46.28 35.08 -22.89
CA VAL A 2 45.65 33.83 -23.36
C VAL A 2 44.88 33.12 -22.23
N LEU A 3 45.51 32.95 -21.06
CA LEU A 3 44.89 32.35 -19.85
C LEU A 3 43.56 33.00 -19.44
N LEU A 4 43.48 34.33 -19.47
CA LEU A 4 42.25 35.05 -19.13
C LEU A 4 41.14 34.78 -20.15
N ARG A 5 41.47 34.66 -21.44
CA ARG A 5 40.49 34.32 -22.49
C ARG A 5 39.98 32.89 -22.34
N ASP A 6 40.86 31.96 -21.96
CA ASP A 6 40.47 30.57 -21.71
C ASP A 6 39.57 30.43 -20.49
N GLN A 7 39.88 31.15 -19.40
CA GLN A 7 39.03 31.22 -18.22
C GLN A 7 37.65 31.82 -18.54
N VAL A 8 37.60 32.92 -19.28
CA VAL A 8 36.33 33.54 -19.72
C VAL A 8 35.52 32.58 -20.59
N SER A 9 36.16 31.91 -21.55
CA SER A 9 35.50 30.89 -22.40
C SER A 9 34.92 29.75 -21.57
N THR A 10 35.66 29.29 -20.56
CA THR A 10 35.25 28.21 -19.67
C THR A 10 34.06 28.62 -18.81
N LEU A 11 34.12 29.81 -18.21
CA LEU A 11 33.03 30.38 -17.41
C LEU A 11 31.77 30.64 -18.24
N GLN A 12 31.90 31.10 -19.48
CA GLN A 12 30.77 31.28 -20.38
C GLN A 12 30.10 29.95 -20.74
N LYS A 13 30.88 28.89 -21.01
CA LYS A 13 30.34 27.55 -21.27
C LYS A 13 29.59 27.01 -20.05
N ALA A 14 30.17 27.15 -18.85
CA ALA A 14 29.53 26.74 -17.60
C ALA A 14 28.25 27.53 -17.29
N ASN A 15 28.24 28.84 -17.53
CA ASN A 15 27.04 29.65 -17.36
C ASN A 15 25.93 29.29 -18.37
N LYS A 16 26.29 29.01 -19.63
CA LYS A 16 25.33 28.56 -20.64
C LYS A 16 24.68 27.23 -20.24
N THR A 17 25.44 26.26 -19.73
CA THR A 17 24.88 24.97 -19.27
C THR A 17 24.02 25.15 -18.02
N ALA A 18 24.45 25.97 -17.05
CA ALA A 18 23.67 26.29 -15.86
C ALA A 18 22.34 26.98 -16.19
N ASN A 19 22.34 27.95 -17.10
CA ASN A 19 21.13 28.65 -17.53
C ASN A 19 20.18 27.72 -18.30
N LYS A 20 20.69 26.85 -19.18
CA LYS A 20 19.88 25.81 -19.84
C LYS A 20 19.22 24.88 -18.82
N ARG A 21 19.95 24.46 -17.78
CA ARG A 21 19.40 23.62 -16.69
C ARG A 21 18.31 24.35 -15.91
N LYS A 22 18.53 25.61 -15.53
CA LYS A 22 17.53 26.44 -14.84
C LYS A 22 16.28 26.61 -15.69
N ALA A 23 16.42 26.92 -16.98
CA ALA A 23 15.32 27.06 -17.91
C ALA A 23 14.53 25.75 -18.07
N ARG A 24 15.20 24.60 -18.21
CA ARG A 24 14.55 23.29 -18.26
C ARG A 24 13.77 22.99 -16.97
N LYS A 25 14.34 23.30 -15.79
CA LYS A 25 13.65 23.12 -14.51
C LYS A 25 12.41 24.02 -14.42
N ARG A 26 12.51 25.30 -14.77
CA ARG A 26 11.36 26.23 -14.81
C ARG A 26 10.27 25.74 -15.77
N ARG A 27 10.63 25.34 -17.00
CA ARG A 27 9.68 24.78 -17.97
C ARG A 27 9.06 23.47 -17.47
N ARG A 28 9.82 22.61 -16.77
CA ARG A 28 9.28 21.38 -16.15
C ARG A 28 8.27 21.73 -15.07
N ILE A 29 8.56 22.71 -14.20
CA ILE A 29 7.63 23.20 -13.16
C ILE A 29 6.42 23.90 -13.77
N GLN A 30 6.52 24.53 -14.94
CA GLN A 30 5.36 25.09 -15.64
C GLN A 30 4.51 24.01 -16.34
N LYS A 31 5.16 22.97 -16.89
CA LYS A 31 4.49 21.87 -17.60
C LYS A 31 3.87 20.82 -16.67
N GLN A 32 4.46 20.59 -15.50
CA GLN A 32 3.77 19.98 -14.37
C GLN A 32 2.97 21.11 -13.75
N GLY A 33 1.72 21.31 -14.18
CA GLY A 33 0.89 22.42 -13.69
C GLY A 33 0.96 22.58 -12.17
N VAL A 34 0.66 23.78 -11.67
CA VAL A 34 0.67 24.05 -10.22
C VAL A 34 -0.26 23.05 -9.55
N LEU A 35 0.31 22.03 -8.91
CA LEU A 35 -0.43 21.18 -8.01
C LEU A 35 -0.77 22.10 -6.85
N THR A 36 -1.98 22.64 -6.86
CA THR A 36 -2.46 23.45 -5.75
C THR A 36 -2.40 22.58 -4.50
N GLN A 37 -2.18 23.20 -3.35
CA GLN A 37 -2.14 22.48 -2.09
C GLN A 37 -3.39 21.60 -1.92
N GLU A 38 -4.55 22.15 -2.28
CA GLU A 38 -5.84 21.45 -2.31
C GLU A 38 -5.85 20.22 -3.24
N ALA A 39 -5.24 20.31 -4.44
CA ALA A 39 -5.14 19.17 -5.35
C ALA A 39 -4.22 18.07 -4.80
N GLY A 40 -3.14 18.45 -4.11
CA GLY A 40 -2.27 17.51 -3.41
C GLY A 40 -3.00 16.82 -2.26
N GLU A 41 -3.70 17.60 -1.44
CA GLU A 41 -4.50 17.10 -0.32
C GLU A 41 -5.64 16.17 -0.79
N ALA A 42 -6.29 16.48 -1.91
CA ALA A 42 -7.31 15.62 -2.50
C ALA A 42 -6.76 14.26 -2.94
N ILE A 43 -5.55 14.22 -3.52
CA ILE A 43 -4.89 12.96 -3.90
C ILE A 43 -4.55 12.13 -2.65
N VAL A 44 -4.03 12.77 -1.61
CA VAL A 44 -3.71 12.10 -0.34
C VAL A 44 -4.98 11.58 0.33
N ALA A 45 -6.04 12.38 0.39
CA ALA A 45 -7.33 11.97 0.93
C ALA A 45 -7.92 10.78 0.17
N GLN A 46 -7.84 10.78 -1.17
CA GLN A 46 -8.29 9.66 -1.99
C GLN A 46 -7.48 8.37 -1.72
N GLN A 47 -6.16 8.48 -1.54
CA GLN A 47 -5.32 7.34 -1.21
C GLN A 47 -5.63 6.77 0.17
N ASN A 48 -5.81 7.64 1.17
CA ASN A 48 -6.16 7.22 2.53
C ASN A 48 -7.52 6.51 2.56
N ALA A 49 -8.52 7.04 1.86
CA ALA A 49 -9.84 6.40 1.77
C ALA A 49 -9.75 4.99 1.14
N LYS A 50 -8.95 4.83 0.07
CA LYS A 50 -8.73 3.52 -0.56
C LYS A 50 -8.05 2.53 0.39
N GLN A 51 -7.06 2.99 1.16
CA GLN A 51 -6.38 2.15 2.14
C GLN A 51 -7.31 1.74 3.28
N GLN A 52 -8.17 2.64 3.77
CA GLN A 52 -9.17 2.32 4.80
C GLN A 52 -10.14 1.24 4.32
N VAL A 53 -10.70 1.39 3.11
CA VAL A 53 -11.60 0.38 2.52
C VAL A 53 -10.89 -0.97 2.37
N GLU A 54 -9.61 -0.98 1.99
CA GLU A 54 -8.85 -2.23 1.89
C GLU A 54 -8.60 -2.88 3.26
N GLN A 55 -8.32 -2.07 4.29
CA GLN A 55 -8.16 -2.56 5.66
C GLN A 55 -9.47 -3.12 6.23
N GLU A 56 -10.60 -2.43 6.05
CA GLU A 56 -11.93 -2.91 6.47
C GLU A 56 -12.26 -4.23 5.79
N ARG A 57 -12.07 -4.35 4.47
CA ARG A 57 -12.29 -5.62 3.74
C ARG A 57 -11.45 -6.77 4.29
N ARG A 58 -10.20 -6.50 4.70
CA ARG A 58 -9.33 -7.51 5.32
C ARG A 58 -9.82 -7.88 6.73
N GLN A 59 -10.31 -6.92 7.50
CA GLN A 59 -10.86 -7.14 8.85
C GLN A 59 -12.20 -7.90 8.80
N ASP A 60 -13.11 -7.53 7.91
CA ASP A 60 -14.38 -8.23 7.69
C ASP A 60 -14.15 -9.67 7.22
N GLY A 61 -13.17 -9.88 6.35
CA GLY A 61 -12.72 -11.22 5.94
C GLY A 61 -12.17 -12.04 7.12
N ALA A 62 -11.42 -11.39 8.02
CA ALA A 62 -10.90 -12.05 9.23
C ALA A 62 -12.01 -12.36 10.25
N GLN A 63 -12.95 -11.44 10.49
CA GLN A 63 -14.09 -11.67 11.40
C GLN A 63 -15.05 -12.74 10.87
N SER A 64 -15.35 -12.74 9.57
CA SER A 64 -16.17 -13.78 8.93
C SER A 64 -15.45 -15.14 8.83
N GLY A 65 -14.11 -15.14 8.83
CA GLY A 65 -13.29 -16.35 8.89
C GLY A 65 -13.42 -17.12 10.20
N VAL A 66 -13.56 -16.44 11.34
CA VAL A 66 -13.69 -17.09 12.66
C VAL A 66 -14.99 -17.90 12.77
N SER A 67 -16.08 -17.43 12.17
CA SER A 67 -17.37 -18.14 12.16
C SER A 67 -17.35 -19.38 11.26
N ARG A 68 -16.58 -19.35 10.16
CA ARG A 68 -16.54 -20.45 9.18
C ARG A 68 -15.54 -21.54 9.53
N GLN A 69 -14.57 -21.28 10.42
CA GLN A 69 -13.43 -22.18 10.60
C GLN A 69 -13.63 -23.40 11.50
N ALA A 70 -14.51 -23.43 12.50
CA ALA A 70 -14.73 -24.69 13.23
C ALA A 70 -15.88 -24.62 14.25
N LEU A 71 -17.10 -24.94 13.84
CA LEU A 71 -17.84 -25.87 14.69
C LEU A 71 -17.12 -27.19 14.56
N ALA A 72 -16.08 -27.40 15.39
CA ALA A 72 -15.36 -28.67 15.43
C ALA A 72 -16.39 -29.79 15.61
N ARG A 73 -16.55 -30.59 14.56
CA ARG A 73 -17.44 -31.75 14.57
C ARG A 73 -16.64 -32.93 15.07
N CYS A 74 -17.25 -33.74 15.93
CA CYS A 74 -16.65 -34.99 16.34
C CYS A 74 -16.32 -35.83 15.09
N THR A 75 -15.07 -36.27 14.93
CA THR A 75 -14.66 -37.07 13.77
C THR A 75 -15.41 -38.40 13.66
N ARG A 76 -16.01 -38.88 14.76
CA ARG A 76 -16.74 -40.15 14.85
C ARG A 76 -18.24 -40.02 14.58
N CYS A 77 -18.94 -39.11 15.26
CA CYS A 77 -20.40 -38.95 15.08
C CYS A 77 -20.80 -37.73 14.23
N ARG A 78 -19.85 -36.88 13.82
CA ARG A 78 -20.03 -35.65 13.04
C ARG A 78 -20.95 -34.59 13.66
N GLU A 79 -21.34 -34.77 14.92
CA GLU A 79 -22.10 -33.78 15.67
C GLU A 79 -21.19 -32.66 16.18
N PRO A 80 -21.66 -31.40 16.17
CA PRO A 80 -20.93 -30.27 16.76
C PRO A 80 -20.98 -30.31 18.29
N GLY A 81 -20.01 -29.68 18.96
CA GLY A 81 -20.05 -29.44 20.41
C GLY A 81 -19.31 -30.47 21.27
N HIS A 82 -18.73 -31.52 20.68
CA HIS A 82 -17.85 -32.45 21.39
C HIS A 82 -16.78 -33.05 20.47
N ASN A 83 -15.71 -33.57 21.07
CA ASN A 83 -14.58 -34.17 20.35
C ASN A 83 -14.58 -35.69 20.52
N LEU A 84 -13.76 -36.40 19.73
CA LEU A 84 -13.67 -37.87 19.74
C LEU A 84 -13.55 -38.47 21.15
N ARG A 85 -12.77 -37.82 22.04
CA ARG A 85 -12.52 -38.29 23.42
C ARG A 85 -13.73 -38.20 24.34
N THR A 86 -14.73 -37.38 24.03
CA THR A 86 -15.93 -37.17 24.85
C THR A 86 -17.20 -37.68 24.16
N CYS A 87 -17.05 -38.45 23.07
CA CYS A 87 -18.16 -39.01 22.33
C CYS A 87 -18.83 -40.15 23.12
N LYS A 88 -20.11 -39.99 23.46
CA LYS A 88 -20.88 -40.97 24.25
C LYS A 88 -21.51 -42.09 23.42
N LYS A 89 -21.26 -42.12 22.10
CA LYS A 89 -21.90 -43.07 21.17
C LYS A 89 -21.49 -44.53 21.43
N ASP A 90 -20.37 -44.75 22.13
CA ASP A 90 -19.91 -46.09 22.52
C ASP A 90 -20.47 -46.57 23.88
N ALA A 91 -21.17 -45.73 24.66
CA ALA A 91 -21.68 -46.13 25.97
C ALA A 91 -22.96 -47.00 25.89
N VAL A 92 -23.49 -47.22 24.69
CA VAL A 92 -24.82 -47.85 24.48
C VAL A 92 -24.73 -49.19 23.74
N ASP A 93 -23.60 -49.53 23.11
CA ASP A 93 -23.46 -50.80 22.36
C ASP A 93 -22.50 -51.76 23.08
N SER A 94 -22.93 -52.27 24.22
CA SER A 94 -22.39 -53.50 24.84
C SER A 94 -23.57 -54.30 25.38
N HIS A 95 -24.26 -54.97 24.46
CA HIS A 95 -25.17 -56.09 24.75
C HIS A 95 -24.46 -57.40 24.42
#